data_AF-A0A7G8WR52-F1
#
_entry.id   AF-A0A7G8WR52-F1
#
_cell.length_a   1.000
_cell.length_b   1.000
_cell.length_c   1.000
_cell.angle_alpha   90.00
_cell.angle_beta   90.00
_cell.angle_gamma   90.00
#
_symmetry.space_group_name_H-M   'P 1'
#
loop_
_entity.id
_entity.type
_entity.pdbx_description
1 polymer ?
#
loop_
_entity_poly.entity_id
_entity_poly.type
_entity_poly.pdbx_seq_one_letter_code
_entity_poly.pdbx_strand_id
1 'polypeptide(L)'
;MDIHQKAAVWSSAQLLDAGQSSQTVLRALDTAALQRVRRGRYAALPYPDDPVGEHRRRTIDLAQEVGRAAVVSHGSAAVLWGVEIPPELDLSSVHFTWPGAAGRGTSTNIHPHRARLDPEDVLESRTAVGVGGSLEDRGILVTTPARTVYDLARSADQRVAVSVADDHAAFQLPNRSSDRYWRG
;
A
#
# COMPACT_ATOMS: atom_id res chain seq x y z
N MET A 1 9.63 -18.44 4.93
CA MET A 1 9.40 -17.04 4.51
C MET A 1 10.74 -16.43 4.15
N ASP A 2 10.89 -15.89 2.94
CA ASP A 2 12.13 -15.26 2.50
C ASP A 2 12.12 -13.77 2.91
N ILE A 3 12.95 -13.41 3.90
CA ILE A 3 13.09 -12.03 4.36
C ILE A 3 13.77 -11.12 3.32
N HIS A 4 14.27 -11.68 2.21
CA HIS A 4 14.84 -10.95 1.09
C HIS A 4 13.80 -10.57 0.02
N GLN A 5 12.52 -10.88 0.24
CA GLN A 5 11.45 -10.48 -0.65
C GLN A 5 11.34 -8.94 -0.64
N LYS A 6 11.74 -8.32 -1.75
CA LYS A 6 11.80 -6.87 -1.90
C LYS A 6 10.42 -6.23 -1.68
N ALA A 7 10.40 -5.08 -1.00
CA ALA A 7 9.23 -4.27 -0.67
C ALA A 7 8.28 -4.81 0.43
N ALA A 8 8.68 -5.85 1.17
CA ALA A 8 7.87 -6.41 2.24
C ALA A 8 8.03 -5.70 3.59
N VAL A 9 6.92 -5.55 4.33
CA VAL A 9 6.87 -5.00 5.71
C VAL A 9 6.31 -6.04 6.66
N TRP A 10 7.03 -6.30 7.75
CA TRP A 10 6.69 -7.29 8.77
C TRP A 10 6.56 -6.68 10.17
N SER A 11 5.63 -7.19 10.95
CA SER A 11 5.60 -6.97 12.40
C SER A 11 6.53 -7.94 13.14
N SER A 12 6.90 -7.62 14.39
CA SER A 12 7.60 -8.55 15.27
C SER A 12 6.87 -9.89 15.42
N ALA A 13 5.54 -9.87 15.53
CA ALA A 13 4.73 -11.08 15.64
C ALA A 13 4.85 -11.94 14.38
N GLN A 14 4.76 -11.32 13.19
CA GLN A 14 4.89 -12.03 11.92
C GLN A 14 6.27 -12.64 11.71
N LEU A 15 7.33 -11.93 12.14
CA LEU A 15 8.68 -12.49 12.08
C LEU A 15 8.82 -13.69 13.01
N LEU A 16 8.28 -13.61 14.23
CA LEU A 16 8.28 -14.72 15.20
C LEU A 16 7.49 -15.93 14.69
N ASP A 17 6.27 -15.71 14.16
CA ASP A 17 5.43 -16.75 13.59
C ASP A 17 6.08 -17.41 12.37
N ALA A 18 6.87 -16.64 11.61
CA ALA A 18 7.70 -17.15 10.53
C ALA A 18 8.99 -17.86 11.00
N GLY A 19 9.12 -18.12 12.31
CA GLY A 19 10.26 -18.81 12.92
C GLY A 19 11.52 -17.95 13.03
N GLN A 20 11.44 -16.64 12.81
CA GLN A 20 12.59 -15.75 12.97
C GLN A 20 12.81 -15.46 14.45
N SER A 21 13.99 -15.80 14.95
CA SER A 21 14.39 -15.42 16.31
C SER A 21 14.66 -13.90 16.39
N SER A 22 14.52 -13.33 17.59
CA SER A 22 14.93 -11.94 17.85
C SER A 22 16.38 -11.68 17.44
N GLN A 23 17.27 -12.67 17.60
CA GLN A 23 18.67 -12.56 17.19
C GLN A 23 18.81 -12.49 15.66
N THR A 24 18.00 -13.25 14.91
CA THR A 24 17.98 -13.19 13.45
C THR A 24 17.51 -11.83 12.94
N VAL A 25 16.46 -11.27 13.57
CA VAL A 25 15.96 -9.92 13.23
C VAL A 25 17.01 -8.86 13.54
N LEU A 26 17.67 -8.93 14.69
CA LEU A 26 18.76 -8.00 15.05
C LEU A 26 19.93 -8.10 14.06
N ARG A 27 20.33 -9.31 13.67
CA ARG A 27 21.37 -9.51 12.66
C ARG A 27 20.95 -8.93 11.31
N ALA A 28 19.70 -9.12 10.89
CA ALA A 28 19.20 -8.58 9.63
C ALA A 28 19.14 -7.04 9.63
N LEU A 29 18.92 -6.41 10.79
CA LEU A 29 19.06 -4.95 10.95
C LEU A 29 20.52 -4.51 10.84
N ASP A 30 21.43 -5.22 11.50
CA ASP A 30 22.88 -4.92 11.49
C ASP A 30 23.49 -5.05 10.09
N THR A 31 23.06 -6.06 9.33
CA THR A 31 23.53 -6.27 7.94
C THR A 31 22.75 -5.46 6.90
N ALA A 32 21.88 -4.53 7.31
CA ALA A 32 21.01 -3.76 6.42
C ALA A 32 20.19 -4.62 5.44
N ALA A 33 19.80 -5.84 5.84
CA ALA A 33 18.83 -6.65 5.12
C ALA A 33 17.39 -6.26 5.49
N LEU A 34 17.21 -5.78 6.73
CA LEU A 34 16.00 -5.13 7.22
C LEU A 34 16.34 -3.71 7.69
N GLN A 35 15.35 -2.82 7.60
CA GLN A 35 15.36 -1.55 8.33
C GLN A 35 14.20 -1.51 9.32
N ARG A 36 14.41 -0.87 10.47
CA ARG A 36 13.35 -0.67 11.46
C ARG A 36 12.52 0.54 11.07
N VAL A 37 11.24 0.30 10.81
CA VAL A 37 10.28 1.32 10.38
C VAL A 37 9.71 2.08 11.58
N ARG A 38 9.24 1.33 12.59
CA ARG A 38 8.86 1.82 13.92
C ARG A 38 9.07 0.71 14.95
N ARG A 39 8.76 0.97 16.23
CA ARG A 39 8.85 -0.09 17.25
C ARG A 39 7.98 -1.29 16.84
N GLY A 40 8.61 -2.45 16.70
CA GLY A 40 7.95 -3.70 16.34
C GLY A 40 7.63 -3.89 14.86
N ARG A 41 8.19 -3.07 13.95
CA ARG A 41 7.95 -3.16 12.50
C ARG A 41 9.23 -2.98 11.70
N TYR A 42 9.37 -3.78 10.65
CA TYR A 42 10.60 -3.93 9.88
C TYR A 42 10.28 -4.04 8.38
N ALA A 43 11.12 -3.47 7.53
CA ALA A 43 10.98 -3.56 6.08
C ALA A 43 12.24 -4.14 5.43
N ALA A 44 12.08 -4.95 4.38
CA ALA A 44 13.21 -5.44 3.57
C ALA A 44 13.86 -4.32 2.76
N LEU A 45 15.19 -4.37 2.66
CA LEU A 45 15.98 -3.50 1.78
C LEU A 45 16.32 -4.20 0.45
N PRO A 46 16.56 -3.43 -0.65
CA PRO A 46 16.37 -1.99 -0.75
C PRO A 46 14.87 -1.66 -0.78
N TYR A 47 14.47 -0.70 0.05
CA TYR A 47 13.15 -0.10 0.01
C TYR A 47 13.29 1.26 -0.67
N PRO A 48 12.40 1.64 -1.60
CA PRO A 48 12.49 2.95 -2.24
C PRO A 48 12.40 4.06 -1.17
N ASP A 49 13.40 4.93 -1.12
CA ASP A 49 13.42 6.13 -0.27
C ASP A 49 12.88 7.36 -1.00
N ASP A 50 11.99 7.11 -1.98
CA ASP A 50 11.26 8.15 -2.69
C ASP A 50 9.92 8.44 -1.98
N PRO A 51 9.26 9.57 -2.29
CA PRO A 51 7.98 9.92 -1.66
C PRO A 51 6.89 8.85 -1.79
N VAL A 52 6.89 8.07 -2.88
CA VAL A 52 5.91 7.00 -3.14
C VAL A 52 6.17 5.81 -2.23
N GLY A 53 7.42 5.39 -2.07
CA GLY A 53 7.84 4.34 -1.14
C GLY A 53 7.51 4.70 0.30
N GLU A 54 7.84 5.91 0.72
CA GLU A 54 7.51 6.39 2.07
C GLU A 54 5.98 6.48 2.30
N HIS A 55 5.22 6.94 1.31
CA HIS A 55 3.75 6.94 1.39
C HIS A 55 3.17 5.52 1.45
N ARG A 56 3.70 4.59 0.63
CA ARG A 56 3.32 3.17 0.65
C ARG A 56 3.53 2.60 2.05
N ARG A 57 4.70 2.80 2.64
CA ARG A 57 5.02 2.35 4.00
C ARG A 57 4.04 2.89 5.04
N ARG A 58 3.80 4.20 5.04
CA ARG A 58 2.83 4.85 5.94
C ARG A 58 1.42 4.28 5.76
N THR A 59 1.02 4.01 4.51
CA THR A 59 -0.28 3.43 4.19
C THR A 59 -0.45 2.04 4.79
N ILE A 60 0.55 1.17 4.61
CA ILE A 60 0.55 -0.19 5.14
C ILE A 60 0.46 -0.19 6.67
N ASP A 61 1.28 0.64 7.30
CA ASP A 61 1.34 0.74 8.76
C ASP A 61 0.02 1.22 9.37
N LEU A 62 -0.59 2.25 8.77
CA LEU A 62 -1.87 2.80 9.23
C LEU A 62 -3.03 1.85 8.91
N ALA A 63 -3.01 1.15 7.79
CA ALA A 63 -4.09 0.24 7.42
C ALA A 63 -4.14 -0.98 8.35
N GLN A 64 -2.99 -1.46 8.81
CA GLN A 64 -2.95 -2.51 9.83
C GLN A 64 -3.41 -2.02 11.20
N GLU A 65 -3.17 -0.74 11.52
CA GLU A 65 -3.63 -0.11 12.76
C GLU A 65 -5.15 0.13 12.77
N VAL A 66 -5.71 0.60 11.65
CA VAL A 66 -7.14 0.83 11.47
C VAL A 66 -7.90 -0.49 11.27
N GLY A 67 -7.23 -1.54 10.77
CA GLY A 67 -7.81 -2.84 10.52
C GLY A 67 -8.96 -2.78 9.53
N ARG A 68 -10.04 -3.53 9.80
CA ARG A 68 -11.21 -3.61 8.90
C ARG A 68 -12.20 -2.46 9.06
N ALA A 69 -11.90 -1.46 9.89
CA ALA A 69 -12.79 -0.32 10.08
C ALA A 69 -12.79 0.63 8.86
N ALA A 70 -11.74 0.60 8.03
CA ALA A 70 -11.61 1.44 6.85
C ALA A 70 -10.96 0.69 5.69
N VAL A 71 -11.11 1.27 4.51
CA VAL A 71 -10.57 0.78 3.24
C VAL A 71 -9.59 1.82 2.70
N VAL A 72 -8.36 1.42 2.38
CA VAL A 72 -7.40 2.31 1.70
C VAL A 72 -8.00 2.71 0.34
N SER A 73 -7.99 3.99 0.01
CA SER A 73 -8.68 4.53 -1.17
C SER A 73 -7.89 5.62 -1.88
N HIS A 74 -8.39 6.10 -3.01
CA HIS A 74 -7.82 7.24 -3.76
C HIS A 74 -6.32 7.06 -4.06
N GLY A 75 -5.50 8.10 -3.88
CA GLY A 75 -4.06 8.08 -4.15
C GLY A 75 -3.31 7.01 -3.38
N SER A 76 -3.70 6.74 -2.12
CA SER A 76 -3.08 5.67 -1.34
C SER A 76 -3.40 4.28 -1.89
N ALA A 77 -4.58 4.06 -2.45
CA ALA A 77 -4.91 2.81 -3.13
C ALA A 77 -4.12 2.68 -4.45
N ALA A 78 -4.02 3.75 -5.23
CA ALA A 78 -3.20 3.79 -6.45
C ALA A 78 -1.74 3.38 -6.15
N VAL A 79 -1.15 3.95 -5.10
CA VAL A 79 0.21 3.60 -4.64
C VAL A 79 0.35 2.12 -4.29
N LEU A 80 -0.67 1.51 -3.66
CA LEU A 80 -0.67 0.07 -3.35
C LEU A 80 -0.82 -0.77 -4.61
N TRP A 81 -1.67 -0.35 -5.56
CA TRP A 81 -1.79 -1.03 -6.85
C TRP A 81 -0.53 -0.96 -7.71
N GLY A 82 0.45 -0.12 -7.32
CA GLY A 82 1.74 -0.03 -7.98
C GLY A 82 1.66 0.73 -9.30
N VAL A 83 0.63 1.56 -9.46
CA VAL A 83 0.53 2.42 -10.65
C VAL A 83 1.55 3.54 -10.58
N GLU A 84 1.94 4.04 -11.74
CA GLU A 84 2.81 5.22 -11.82
C GLU A 84 2.10 6.44 -11.24
N ILE A 85 2.73 7.06 -10.24
CA ILE A 85 2.13 8.18 -9.52
C ILE A 85 2.65 9.49 -10.08
N PRO A 86 1.78 10.36 -10.63
CA PRO A 86 2.19 11.66 -11.13
C PRO A 86 2.65 12.55 -9.96
N PRO A 87 3.68 13.41 -10.16
CA PRO A 87 4.25 14.24 -9.08
C PRO A 87 3.26 15.24 -8.49
N GLU A 88 2.19 15.58 -9.21
CA GLU A 88 1.12 16.48 -8.75
C GLU A 88 0.15 15.82 -7.75
N LEU A 89 0.17 14.49 -7.61
CA LEU A 89 -0.66 13.81 -6.64
C LEU A 89 -0.09 14.01 -5.23
N ASP A 90 -0.84 14.68 -4.36
CA ASP A 90 -0.41 14.89 -2.98
C ASP A 90 -0.37 13.58 -2.19
N LEU A 91 0.83 13.24 -1.70
CA LEU A 91 1.11 12.06 -0.87
C LEU A 91 1.45 12.43 0.58
N SER A 92 1.12 13.65 1.02
CA SER A 92 1.37 14.13 2.38
C SER A 92 0.61 13.32 3.45
N SER A 93 -0.59 12.86 3.13
CA SER A 93 -1.50 12.14 4.03
C SER A 93 -2.06 10.86 3.39
N VAL A 94 -2.40 9.86 4.20
CA VAL A 94 -2.91 8.56 3.73
C VAL A 94 -4.43 8.58 3.64
N HIS A 95 -4.97 8.21 2.48
CA HIS A 95 -6.39 8.25 2.16
C HIS A 95 -7.09 6.94 2.54
N PHE A 96 -8.10 7.06 3.39
CA PHE A 96 -8.96 5.94 3.82
C PHE A 96 -10.42 6.31 3.65
N THR A 97 -11.23 5.37 3.17
CA THR A 97 -12.69 5.47 3.16
C THR A 97 -13.26 4.61 4.27
N TRP A 98 -14.06 5.21 5.15
CA TRP A 98 -14.86 4.47 6.14
C TRP A 98 -16.22 4.14 5.52
N PRO A 99 -16.59 2.85 5.37
CA PRO A 99 -17.92 2.46 4.91
C PRO A 99 -18.96 2.82 5.96
N GLY A 100 -19.77 3.87 5.72
CA GLY A 100 -20.83 4.32 6.63
C GLY A 100 -20.51 5.60 7.42
N ALA A 101 -21.06 5.73 8.64
CA ALA A 101 -20.98 6.96 9.45
C ALA A 101 -20.08 6.81 10.69
N ALA A 102 -19.28 7.87 10.92
CA ALA A 102 -18.40 8.17 12.05
C ALA A 102 -17.28 7.15 12.38
N GLY A 103 -16.16 7.24 11.64
CA GLY A 103 -14.85 6.82 12.11
C GLY A 103 -14.04 8.01 12.64
N ARG A 104 -13.41 7.84 13.82
CA ARG A 104 -12.63 8.86 14.55
C ARG A 104 -11.40 9.27 13.74
N GLY A 105 -11.37 10.51 13.26
CA GLY A 105 -10.14 11.10 12.73
C GLY A 105 -9.28 11.59 13.89
N THR A 106 -8.16 10.94 14.18
CA THR A 106 -7.12 11.53 15.04
C THR A 106 -5.74 10.98 14.69
N SER A 107 -5.28 11.25 13.47
CA SER A 107 -3.85 11.31 13.16
C SER A 107 -3.69 12.38 12.08
N THR A 108 -2.72 13.28 12.24
CA THR A 108 -2.40 14.32 11.24
C THR A 108 -2.05 13.74 9.87
N ASN A 109 -1.79 12.42 9.80
CA ASN A 109 -1.31 11.73 8.62
C ASN A 109 -2.40 10.93 7.90
N ILE A 110 -3.67 11.03 8.33
CA ILE A 110 -4.82 10.36 7.71
C ILE A 110 -5.72 11.41 7.06
N HIS A 111 -6.08 11.18 5.80
CA HIS A 111 -7.15 11.88 5.09
C HIS A 111 -8.41 11.01 5.02
N PRO A 112 -9.41 11.25 5.88
CA PRO A 112 -10.59 10.41 5.94
C PRO A 112 -11.66 10.80 4.92
N HIS A 113 -12.11 9.81 4.15
CA HIS A 113 -13.25 9.86 3.23
C HIS A 113 -14.45 9.14 3.82
N ARG A 114 -15.63 9.58 3.41
CA ARG A 114 -16.90 8.97 3.76
C ARG A 114 -17.68 8.65 2.50
N ALA A 115 -17.89 7.37 2.27
CA ALA A 115 -18.70 6.90 1.17
C ALA A 115 -19.32 5.56 1.54
N ARG A 116 -20.41 5.22 0.85
CA ARG A 116 -20.83 3.82 0.78
C ARG A 116 -19.87 3.11 -0.17
N LEU A 117 -19.42 1.94 0.26
CA LEU A 117 -18.63 1.02 -0.55
C LEU A 117 -19.45 -0.25 -0.69
N ASP A 118 -19.73 -0.63 -1.93
CA ASP A 118 -20.34 -1.92 -2.20
C ASP A 118 -19.26 -3.01 -2.06
N PRO A 119 -19.62 -4.27 -1.78
CA PRO A 119 -18.64 -5.34 -1.64
C PRO A 119 -17.72 -5.50 -2.85
N GLU A 120 -18.22 -5.18 -4.05
CA GLU A 120 -17.47 -5.20 -5.30
C GLU A 120 -16.48 -4.04 -5.46
N ASP A 121 -16.59 -2.98 -4.65
CA ASP A 121 -15.67 -1.85 -4.61
C ASP A 121 -14.41 -2.15 -3.77
N VAL A 122 -14.39 -3.26 -3.03
CA VAL A 122 -13.36 -3.54 -2.04
C VAL A 122 -12.67 -4.86 -2.36
N LEU A 123 -11.34 -4.83 -2.40
CA LEU A 123 -10.50 -6.01 -2.45
C LEU A 123 -9.71 -6.14 -1.15
N GLU A 124 -9.59 -7.38 -0.67
CA GLU A 124 -8.63 -7.72 0.36
C GLU A 124 -7.30 -8.06 -0.30
N SER A 125 -6.34 -7.13 -0.24
CA SER A 125 -5.05 -7.29 -0.88
C SER A 125 -4.01 -7.83 0.09
N ARG A 126 -3.48 -9.01 -0.25
CA ARG A 126 -2.29 -9.61 0.37
C ARG A 126 -1.03 -9.30 -0.45
N THR A 127 -1.17 -9.23 -1.77
CA THR A 127 -0.06 -9.12 -2.74
C THR A 127 0.42 -7.69 -2.96
N ALA A 128 -0.47 -6.68 -2.96
CA ALA A 128 -0.13 -5.27 -3.22
C ALA A 128 0.79 -4.65 -2.14
N VAL A 129 1.03 -5.40 -1.07
CA VAL A 129 1.54 -4.87 0.20
C VAL A 129 2.90 -5.46 0.57
N GLY A 130 3.34 -6.52 -0.13
CA GLY A 130 4.49 -7.30 0.33
C GLY A 130 4.34 -7.77 1.79
N VAL A 131 3.12 -7.88 2.33
CA VAL A 131 2.95 -8.34 3.71
C VAL A 131 3.16 -9.85 3.69
N GLY A 132 4.40 -10.26 3.93
CA GLY A 132 4.72 -11.64 4.23
C GLY A 132 4.13 -11.98 5.60
N GLY A 133 2.97 -12.62 5.62
CA GLY A 133 2.29 -13.04 6.82
C GLY A 133 1.95 -14.52 6.76
N SER A 134 1.59 -15.09 7.90
CA SER A 134 0.98 -16.42 7.97
C SER A 134 -0.28 -16.45 7.09
N LEU A 135 -0.69 -17.64 6.61
CA LEU A 135 -1.96 -17.82 5.88
C LEU A 135 -3.18 -17.29 6.65
N GLU A 136 -3.04 -17.14 7.97
CA GLU A 136 -4.04 -16.63 8.91
C GLU A 136 -4.10 -15.10 9.00
N ASP A 137 -3.08 -14.38 8.50
CA ASP A 137 -3.07 -12.92 8.51
C ASP A 137 -4.06 -12.36 7.47
N ARG A 138 -4.99 -11.51 7.94
CA ARG A 138 -5.93 -10.81 7.06
C ARG A 138 -5.18 -9.76 6.23
N GLY A 139 -5.52 -9.65 4.95
CA GLY A 139 -4.96 -8.65 4.04
C GLY A 139 -5.44 -7.23 4.36
N ILE A 140 -4.93 -6.26 3.62
CA ILE A 140 -5.39 -4.87 3.71
C ILE A 140 -6.62 -4.69 2.82
N LEU A 141 -7.64 -4.04 3.35
CA LEU A 141 -8.78 -3.62 2.54
C LEU A 141 -8.38 -2.41 1.68
N VAL A 142 -8.51 -2.55 0.37
CA VAL A 142 -8.16 -1.53 -0.64
C VAL A 142 -9.32 -1.40 -1.63
N THR A 143 -9.63 -0.19 -2.08
CA THR A 143 -10.60 0.01 -3.17
C THR A 143 -10.11 -0.66 -4.45
N THR A 144 -11.01 -1.30 -5.21
CA THR A 144 -10.63 -1.95 -6.47
C THR A 144 -9.97 -0.95 -7.42
N PRO A 145 -9.21 -1.40 -8.44
CA PRO A 145 -8.68 -0.51 -9.47
C PRO A 145 -9.75 0.40 -10.09
N ALA A 146 -10.91 -0.17 -10.46
CA ALA A 146 -12.01 0.59 -11.05
C ALA A 146 -12.54 1.66 -10.08
N ARG A 147 -12.73 1.28 -8.81
CA ARG A 147 -13.17 2.22 -7.77
C ARG A 147 -12.13 3.29 -7.48
N THR A 148 -10.85 2.93 -7.49
CA THR A 148 -9.72 3.85 -7.25
C THR A 148 -9.66 4.93 -8.33
N VAL A 149 -9.83 4.54 -9.59
CA VAL A 149 -9.95 5.48 -10.72
C VAL A 149 -11.16 6.39 -10.56
N TYR A 150 -12.32 5.83 -10.20
CA TYR A 150 -13.54 6.62 -9.95
C TYR A 150 -13.33 7.67 -8.86
N ASP A 151 -12.76 7.27 -7.72
CA ASP A 151 -12.51 8.14 -6.58
C ASP A 151 -11.56 9.29 -6.97
N LEU A 152 -10.46 8.99 -7.67
CA LEU A 152 -9.51 9.99 -8.17
C LEU A 152 -10.13 10.92 -9.21
N ALA A 153 -10.93 10.40 -10.14
CA ALA A 153 -11.65 11.21 -11.12
C ALA A 153 -12.62 12.21 -10.47
N ARG A 154 -13.10 11.91 -9.26
CA ARG A 154 -14.02 12.76 -8.51
C ARG A 154 -13.30 13.80 -7.64
N SER A 155 -12.08 13.54 -7.19
CA SER A 155 -11.40 14.36 -6.15
C SER A 155 -10.08 15.00 -6.58
N ALA A 156 -9.40 14.45 -7.58
CA ALA A 156 -8.08 14.93 -8.02
C ALA A 156 -8.21 15.85 -9.24
N ASP A 157 -7.10 16.50 -9.59
CA ASP A 157 -7.01 17.19 -10.88
C ASP A 157 -7.20 16.21 -12.04
N GLN A 158 -7.79 16.69 -13.14
CA GLN A 158 -8.11 15.89 -14.30
C GLN A 158 -6.88 15.18 -14.88
N ARG A 159 -5.71 15.83 -14.91
CA ARG A 159 -4.48 15.22 -15.44
C ARG A 159 -4.05 14.03 -14.59
N VAL A 160 -4.09 14.18 -13.26
CA VAL A 160 -3.76 13.13 -12.32
C VAL A 160 -4.70 11.94 -12.47
N ALA A 161 -6.01 12.20 -12.53
CA ALA A 161 -7.02 11.15 -12.68
C ALA A 161 -6.85 10.35 -13.98
N VAL A 162 -6.60 11.04 -15.10
CA VAL A 162 -6.40 10.38 -16.41
C VAL A 162 -5.11 9.57 -16.44
N SER A 163 -4.00 10.10 -15.94
CA SER A 163 -2.73 9.35 -15.90
C SER A 163 -2.84 8.07 -15.10
N VAL A 164 -3.47 8.14 -13.92
CA VAL A 164 -3.68 6.95 -13.09
C VAL A 164 -4.66 5.96 -13.75
N ALA A 165 -5.69 6.46 -14.45
CA ALA A 165 -6.63 5.60 -15.18
C ALA A 165 -5.95 4.86 -16.35
N ASP A 166 -5.09 5.53 -17.10
CA ASP A 166 -4.35 4.95 -18.23
C ASP A 166 -3.43 3.82 -17.77
N ASP A 167 -2.67 4.04 -16.69
CA ASP A 167 -1.77 3.02 -16.15
C ASP A 167 -2.53 1.84 -15.53
N HIS A 168 -3.65 2.10 -14.85
CA HIS A 168 -4.55 1.04 -14.38
C HIS A 168 -5.15 0.21 -15.52
N ALA A 169 -5.55 0.85 -16.62
CA ALA A 169 -6.04 0.15 -17.79
C ALA A 169 -4.92 -0.71 -18.41
N ALA A 170 -3.71 -0.17 -18.52
CA ALA A 170 -2.53 -0.89 -18.99
C ALA A 170 -2.21 -2.12 -18.11
N PHE A 171 -2.41 -2.03 -16.79
CA PHE A 171 -2.23 -3.15 -15.86
C PHE A 171 -3.24 -4.28 -16.04
N GLN A 172 -4.47 -3.97 -16.49
CA GLN A 172 -5.54 -4.98 -16.67
C GLN A 172 -5.50 -5.70 -18.03
N LEU A 173 -4.69 -5.22 -18.98
CA LEU A 173 -4.57 -5.87 -20.28
C LEU A 173 -3.66 -7.12 -20.18
N PRO A 174 -4.12 -8.30 -20.59
CA PRO A 174 -3.43 -9.58 -20.35
C PRO A 174 -2.13 -9.81 -21.16
N ASN A 175 -1.46 -8.77 -21.66
CA ASN A 175 -0.20 -8.94 -22.38
C ASN A 175 0.68 -7.68 -22.40
N ARG A 176 1.68 -7.64 -21.50
CA ARG A 176 2.95 -6.98 -21.79
C ARG A 176 4.09 -7.95 -21.53
N SER A 177 4.43 -8.70 -22.57
CA SER A 177 5.82 -9.11 -22.77
C SER A 177 6.72 -7.88 -22.68
N SER A 178 7.83 -8.06 -21.99
CA SER A 178 8.88 -7.11 -21.68
C SER A 178 9.57 -6.48 -22.91
N ASP A 179 8.88 -5.58 -23.61
CA ASP A 179 9.51 -4.68 -24.60
C ASP A 179 9.07 -3.24 -24.32
N ARG A 180 9.90 -2.54 -23.54
CA ARG A 180 9.81 -1.09 -23.35
C ARG A 180 10.27 -0.40 -24.62
N TYR A 181 9.33 0.18 -25.34
CA TYR A 181 9.58 1.30 -26.25
C TYR A 181 9.97 2.53 -25.41
N TRP A 182 11.24 2.94 -25.52
CA TRP A 182 11.69 4.31 -25.86
C TRP A 182 13.22 4.34 -25.89
N ARG A 183 13.78 4.07 -27.07
CA ARG A 183 15.01 4.73 -27.53
C ARG A 183 14.57 5.82 -28.50
N GLY A 184 14.84 7.07 -28.13
CA GLY A 184 14.65 8.28 -28.92
C GLY A 184 15.31 9.41 -28.16
#